data_AF-A0A3D4W1S4-F1
#
_entry.id   AF-A0A3D4W1S4-F1
#
_cell.length_a   1.000
_cell.length_b   1.000
_cell.length_c   1.000
_cell.angle_alpha   90.00
_cell.angle_beta   90.00
_cell.angle_gamma   90.00
#
_symmetry.space_group_name_H-M   'P 1'
#
loop_
_entity.id
_entity.type
_entity.pdbx_description
1 polymer ?
#
loop_
_entity_poly.entity_id
_entity_poly.type
_entity_poly.pdbx_seq_one_letter_code
_entity_poly.pdbx_strand_id
1 'polypeptide(L)'
;MSNFWKAVAAVGVAGAVLHASAKNVEQRKIENAEEERRKSAECIFDDGITQEEFEVIAKRAGKGIKRLSELKVDEMVVIGTVHSQSGITDWNFKIDFSDYGHLTGKFWMSTDNDDSEIPRTIAGRISDAIKYFPECVDDAFEEELDKLEEIKGEKKKRSERYCPYCGEKLVGAGARFCGYCGSKI
;
A
#
# COMPACT_ATOMS: atom_id res chain seq x y z
N MET A 1 55.48 2.81 55.28
CA MET A 1 54.99 1.58 54.64
C MET A 1 53.59 1.85 54.10
N SER A 2 53.38 1.43 52.84
CA SER A 2 52.10 1.13 52.17
C SER A 2 51.00 2.21 52.14
N ASN A 3 50.95 2.88 50.99
CA ASN A 3 49.75 3.09 50.17
C ASN A 3 48.77 1.90 50.28
N PHE A 4 47.46 2.13 50.26
CA PHE A 4 46.48 1.40 49.43
C PHE A 4 45.04 1.71 49.93
N TRP A 5 44.35 2.61 49.24
CA TRP A 5 42.98 2.40 48.74
C TRP A 5 42.52 3.62 47.92
N LYS A 6 42.80 3.56 46.61
CA LYS A 6 42.01 4.21 45.55
C LYS A 6 41.59 3.10 44.58
N ALA A 7 40.36 2.64 44.69
CA ALA A 7 39.56 1.90 43.71
C ALA A 7 38.24 1.57 44.46
N VAL A 8 37.02 1.76 43.95
CA VAL A 8 36.48 1.42 42.64
C VAL A 8 35.19 2.24 42.47
N ALA A 9 35.00 2.93 41.35
CA ALA A 9 33.67 3.33 40.88
C ALA A 9 33.69 3.59 39.36
N ALA A 10 33.89 2.54 38.57
CA ALA A 10 33.76 2.62 37.11
C ALA A 10 33.36 1.25 36.53
N VAL A 11 32.18 0.73 36.91
CA VAL A 11 31.61 -0.48 36.27
C VAL A 11 30.09 -0.35 35.96
N GLY A 12 29.41 0.70 36.41
CA GLY A 12 27.94 0.79 36.27
C GLY A 12 27.40 1.15 34.88
N VAL A 13 28.17 1.82 34.02
CA VAL A 13 27.62 2.44 32.80
C VAL A 13 27.63 1.48 31.59
N ALA A 14 28.63 0.61 31.47
CA ALA A 14 28.74 -0.28 30.30
C ALA A 14 27.69 -1.41 30.29
N GLY A 15 27.35 -1.97 31.44
CA GLY A 15 26.36 -3.06 31.55
C GLY A 15 24.93 -2.63 31.18
N ALA A 16 24.53 -1.42 31.56
CA ALA A 16 23.23 -0.87 31.25
C ALA A 16 23.06 -0.57 29.75
N VAL A 17 24.09 -0.03 29.10
CA VAL A 17 24.10 0.24 27.66
C VAL A 17 23.99 -1.07 26.85
N LEU A 18 24.76 -2.10 27.21
CA LEU A 18 24.70 -3.41 26.53
C LEU A 18 23.34 -4.11 26.70
N HIS A 19 22.73 -4.06 27.89
CA HIS A 19 21.40 -4.64 28.11
C HIS A 19 20.28 -3.86 27.39
N ALA A 20 20.37 -2.54 27.33
CA ALA A 20 19.41 -1.72 26.58
C ALA A 20 19.51 -1.99 25.07
N SER A 21 20.73 -2.12 24.53
CA SER A 21 20.95 -2.49 23.13
C SER A 21 20.40 -3.87 22.79
N ALA A 22 20.58 -4.88 23.65
CA ALA A 22 20.04 -6.23 23.42
C ALA A 22 18.51 -6.26 23.43
N LYS A 23 17.86 -5.54 24.35
CA LYS A 23 16.38 -5.41 24.39
C LYS A 23 15.83 -4.74 23.13
N ASN A 24 16.49 -3.68 22.65
CA ASN A 24 16.09 -2.98 21.42
C ASN A 24 16.24 -3.87 20.17
N VAL A 25 17.27 -4.71 20.12
CA VAL A 25 17.47 -5.67 19.02
C VAL A 25 16.38 -6.73 19.03
N GLU A 26 16.05 -7.30 20.19
CA GLU A 26 15.01 -8.33 20.29
C GLU A 26 13.62 -7.77 19.97
N GLN A 27 13.32 -6.56 20.47
CA GLN A 27 12.08 -5.85 20.15
C GLN A 27 11.91 -5.62 18.65
N ARG A 28 12.96 -5.18 17.95
CA ARG A 28 12.94 -5.01 16.48
C ARG A 28 12.72 -6.32 15.74
N LYS A 29 13.24 -7.44 16.23
CA LYS A 29 12.97 -8.75 15.60
C LYS A 29 11.51 -9.14 15.73
N ILE A 30 10.90 -8.88 16.89
CA ILE A 30 9.48 -9.14 17.13
C ILE A 30 8.63 -8.26 16.20
N GLU A 31 8.93 -6.96 16.13
CA GLU A 31 8.24 -6.01 15.25
C GLU A 31 8.36 -6.41 13.77
N ASN A 32 9.57 -6.75 13.32
CA ASN A 32 9.79 -7.19 11.94
C ASN A 32 9.06 -8.51 11.65
N ALA A 33 9.12 -9.49 12.55
CA ALA A 33 8.44 -10.77 12.37
C ALA A 33 6.91 -10.59 12.30
N GLU A 34 6.38 -9.67 13.09
CA GLU A 34 4.96 -9.34 13.08
C GLU A 34 4.55 -8.60 11.81
N GLU A 35 5.38 -7.67 11.34
CA GLU A 35 5.16 -6.98 10.06
C GLU A 35 5.16 -7.97 8.88
N GLU A 36 6.10 -8.91 8.85
CA GLU A 36 6.13 -9.97 7.84
C GLU A 36 4.91 -10.89 7.94
N ARG A 37 4.47 -11.23 9.15
CA ARG A 37 3.25 -12.03 9.36
C ARG A 37 2.01 -11.32 8.83
N ARG A 38 1.91 -10.01 9.04
CA ARG A 38 0.80 -9.19 8.51
C ARG A 38 0.84 -9.12 6.99
N LYS A 39 2.00 -8.80 6.39
CA LYS A 39 2.16 -8.66 4.94
C LYS A 39 2.02 -9.96 4.16
N SER A 40 2.26 -11.11 4.81
CA SER A 40 2.11 -12.42 4.19
C SER A 40 0.68 -12.97 4.21
N ALA A 41 -0.23 -12.31 4.91
CA ALA A 41 -1.65 -12.66 4.85
C ALA A 41 -2.18 -12.42 3.43
N GLU A 42 -3.02 -13.34 2.95
CA GLU A 42 -3.69 -13.19 1.66
C GLU A 42 -4.63 -11.99 1.69
N CYS A 43 -4.62 -11.20 0.62
CA CYS A 43 -5.50 -10.06 0.47
C CYS A 43 -6.94 -10.54 0.17
N ILE A 44 -7.87 -10.26 1.06
CA ILE A 44 -9.27 -10.69 0.93
C ILE A 44 -10.17 -9.45 1.04
N PHE A 45 -10.76 -9.03 -0.09
CA PHE A 45 -11.79 -7.99 -0.12
C PHE A 45 -13.16 -8.61 0.24
N ASP A 46 -13.34 -9.10 1.48
CA ASP A 46 -14.60 -9.65 1.99
C ASP A 46 -15.28 -8.80 3.07
N ASP A 47 -14.66 -7.69 3.47
CA ASP A 47 -15.13 -6.78 4.53
C ASP A 47 -16.28 -5.85 4.11
N GLY A 48 -16.96 -6.16 3.00
CA GLY A 48 -18.03 -5.33 2.44
C GLY A 48 -17.56 -4.15 1.60
N ILE A 49 -16.25 -4.07 1.31
CA ILE A 49 -15.66 -3.12 0.37
C ILE A 49 -14.93 -3.93 -0.71
N THR A 50 -15.30 -3.72 -1.96
CA THR A 50 -14.64 -4.30 -3.14
C THR A 50 -13.34 -3.56 -3.47
N GLN A 51 -12.51 -4.15 -4.32
CA GLN A 51 -11.28 -3.50 -4.78
C GLN A 51 -11.59 -2.20 -5.54
N GLU A 52 -12.60 -2.20 -6.41
CA GLU A 52 -13.04 -1.04 -7.16
C GLU A 52 -13.52 0.10 -6.25
N GLU A 53 -14.31 -0.22 -5.22
CA GLU A 53 -14.74 0.77 -4.22
C GLU A 53 -13.55 1.34 -3.44
N PHE A 54 -12.59 0.49 -3.05
CA PHE A 54 -11.38 0.95 -2.40
C PHE A 54 -10.53 1.87 -3.30
N GLU A 55 -10.45 1.58 -4.60
CA GLU A 55 -9.83 2.45 -5.60
C GLU A 55 -10.52 3.82 -5.67
N VAL A 56 -11.85 3.87 -5.64
CA VAL A 56 -12.62 5.12 -5.62
C VAL A 56 -12.37 5.88 -4.31
N ILE A 57 -12.38 5.20 -3.16
CA ILE A 57 -12.06 5.79 -1.85
C ILE A 57 -10.68 6.44 -1.87
N ALA A 58 -9.65 5.73 -2.34
CA ALA A 58 -8.29 6.26 -2.42
C ALA A 58 -8.23 7.49 -3.33
N LYS A 59 -8.81 7.41 -4.53
CA LYS A 59 -8.86 8.53 -5.48
C LYS A 59 -9.53 9.76 -4.87
N ARG A 60 -10.65 9.59 -4.17
CA ARG A 60 -11.36 10.67 -3.46
C ARG A 60 -10.53 11.28 -2.35
N ALA A 61 -9.84 10.46 -1.56
CA ALA A 61 -8.98 10.93 -0.48
C ALA A 61 -7.85 11.85 -0.97
N GLY A 62 -7.33 11.61 -2.18
CA GLY A 62 -6.32 12.46 -2.83
C GLY A 62 -6.84 13.79 -3.39
N LYS A 63 -8.16 13.95 -3.58
CA LYS A 63 -8.72 15.15 -4.21
C LYS A 63 -8.40 16.42 -3.41
N GLY A 64 -8.11 17.49 -4.15
CA GLY A 64 -7.78 18.81 -3.62
C GLY A 64 -6.31 18.97 -3.17
N ILE A 65 -5.51 17.90 -3.14
CA ILE A 65 -4.09 17.98 -2.79
C ILE A 65 -3.29 18.35 -4.04
N LYS A 66 -3.00 19.65 -4.22
CA LYS A 66 -2.38 20.18 -5.46
C LYS A 66 -1.03 19.56 -5.83
N ARG A 67 -0.26 19.12 -4.84
CA ARG A 67 1.10 18.55 -5.04
C ARG A 67 1.09 17.05 -5.33
N LEU A 68 -0.04 16.38 -5.11
CA LEU A 68 -0.20 14.96 -5.41
C LEU A 68 -0.31 14.80 -6.92
N SER A 69 0.72 14.25 -7.54
CA SER A 69 0.77 14.05 -9.00
C SER A 69 0.08 12.75 -9.40
N GLU A 70 0.21 11.72 -8.56
CA GLU A 70 -0.36 10.41 -8.81
C GLU A 70 -0.76 9.73 -7.50
N LEU A 71 -1.84 8.96 -7.55
CA LEU A 71 -2.26 8.05 -6.49
C LEU A 71 -2.76 6.76 -7.15
N LYS A 72 -2.11 5.64 -6.81
CA LYS A 72 -2.38 4.31 -7.33
C LYS A 72 -2.75 3.38 -6.18
N VAL A 73 -3.55 2.38 -6.51
CA VAL A 73 -3.88 1.29 -5.61
C VAL A 73 -3.32 0.00 -6.20
N ASP A 74 -2.62 -0.75 -5.35
CA ASP A 74 -2.11 -2.08 -5.61
C ASP A 74 -2.59 -2.95 -4.45
N GLU A 75 -3.61 -3.78 -4.70
CA GLU A 75 -4.35 -4.50 -3.66
C GLU A 75 -4.84 -3.55 -2.54
N MET A 76 -4.49 -3.80 -1.27
CA MET A 76 -4.83 -2.93 -0.12
C MET A 76 -3.76 -1.86 0.16
N VAL A 77 -2.84 -1.63 -0.79
CA VAL A 77 -1.75 -0.67 -0.65
C VAL A 77 -1.97 0.52 -1.58
N VAL A 78 -1.91 1.71 -1.01
CA VAL A 78 -2.01 2.98 -1.74
C VAL A 78 -0.62 3.56 -1.92
N ILE A 79 -0.23 3.80 -3.16
CA ILE A 79 1.08 4.34 -3.54
C ILE A 79 0.85 5.73 -4.13
N GLY A 80 1.47 6.75 -3.55
CA GLY A 80 1.36 8.12 -4.02
C GLY A 80 2.70 8.71 -4.42
N THR A 81 2.66 9.57 -5.44
CA THR A 81 3.78 10.39 -5.88
C THR A 81 3.43 11.87 -5.69
N VAL A 82 4.36 12.62 -5.11
CA VAL A 82 4.14 14.01 -4.73
C VAL A 82 5.29 14.89 -5.23
N HIS A 83 4.94 15.98 -5.90
CA HIS A 83 5.90 17.02 -6.27
C HIS A 83 6.43 17.74 -5.03
N SER A 84 7.73 17.99 -4.96
CA SER A 84 8.33 18.81 -3.90
C SER A 84 7.80 20.26 -3.94
N GLN A 85 7.98 21.00 -2.84
CA GLN A 85 7.51 22.40 -2.77
C GLN A 85 8.16 23.28 -3.85
N SER A 86 9.40 22.97 -4.25
CA SER A 86 10.09 23.66 -5.33
C SER A 86 9.63 23.23 -6.72
N GLY A 87 8.91 22.10 -6.83
CA GLY A 87 8.49 21.51 -8.10
C GLY A 87 9.62 20.87 -8.92
N ILE A 88 10.80 20.67 -8.32
CA ILE A 88 12.00 20.18 -9.03
C ILE A 88 12.11 18.64 -8.95
N THR A 89 11.61 18.06 -7.86
CA THR A 89 11.79 16.64 -7.54
C THR A 89 10.49 16.03 -7.07
N ASP A 90 10.38 14.72 -7.25
CA ASP A 90 9.24 13.94 -6.80
C ASP A 90 9.70 13.01 -5.69
N TRP A 91 8.78 12.72 -4.77
CA TRP A 91 9.00 11.75 -3.71
C TRP A 91 7.74 10.89 -3.56
N ASN A 92 7.92 9.68 -3.04
CA ASN A 92 6.84 8.71 -2.95
C ASN A 92 6.48 8.41 -1.50
N PHE A 93 5.26 7.94 -1.33
CA PHE A 93 4.81 7.32 -0.10
C PHE A 93 3.98 6.08 -0.40
N LYS A 94 3.90 5.19 0.58
CA LYS A 94 3.05 4.00 0.57
C LYS A 94 2.24 3.95 1.85
N ILE A 95 0.96 3.63 1.73
CA ILE A 95 0.04 3.42 2.85
C ILE A 95 -0.57 2.04 2.66
N ASP A 96 -0.27 1.14 3.57
CA ASP A 96 -0.73 -0.24 3.58
C ASP A 96 -1.91 -0.38 4.54
N PHE A 97 -3.07 -0.74 4.01
CA PHE A 97 -4.31 -0.94 4.78
C PHE A 97 -4.62 -2.42 5.07
N SER A 98 -3.73 -3.35 4.71
CA SER A 98 -3.92 -4.77 4.96
C SER A 98 -3.72 -5.09 6.45
N ASP A 99 -4.80 -5.17 7.21
CA ASP A 99 -4.79 -5.65 8.60
C ASP A 99 -5.00 -7.17 8.58
N TYR A 100 -3.92 -7.92 8.32
CA TYR A 100 -3.95 -9.37 8.08
C TYR A 100 -4.87 -9.77 6.94
N GLY A 101 -4.85 -9.02 5.83
CA GLY A 101 -5.67 -9.32 4.66
C GLY A 101 -7.04 -8.66 4.66
N HIS A 102 -7.37 -7.87 5.69
CA HIS A 102 -8.67 -7.22 5.85
C HIS A 102 -8.58 -5.68 5.87
N LEU A 103 -9.60 -5.01 5.35
CA LEU A 103 -9.76 -3.55 5.35
C LEU A 103 -10.45 -3.06 6.62
N THR A 104 -9.71 -2.97 7.72
CA THR A 104 -10.25 -2.48 9.02
C THR A 104 -10.14 -0.97 9.20
N GLY A 105 -9.48 -0.29 8.26
CA GLY A 105 -9.13 1.13 8.34
C GLY A 105 -7.87 1.41 9.18
N LYS A 106 -7.25 0.40 9.80
CA LYS A 106 -5.87 0.55 10.30
C LYS A 106 -4.91 0.66 9.12
N PHE A 107 -3.78 1.34 9.34
CA PHE A 107 -2.79 1.48 8.29
C PHE A 107 -1.37 1.56 8.82
N TRP A 108 -0.43 1.20 7.96
CA TRP A 108 1.01 1.36 8.12
C TRP A 108 1.53 2.19 6.95
N MET A 109 2.50 3.06 7.20
CA MET A 109 2.93 4.03 6.20
C MET A 109 4.45 4.12 6.14
N SER A 110 4.96 4.28 4.92
CA SER A 110 6.35 4.63 4.64
C SER A 110 6.37 5.82 3.69
N THR A 111 7.20 6.82 3.94
CA THR A 111 7.33 8.02 3.12
C THR A 111 8.80 8.35 2.91
N ASP A 112 9.14 8.86 1.72
CA ASP A 112 10.46 9.41 1.43
C ASP A 112 10.67 10.79 2.10
N ASN A 113 9.61 11.36 2.68
CA ASN A 113 9.61 12.69 3.30
C ASN A 113 8.74 12.70 4.57
N ASP A 114 9.37 12.56 5.72
CA ASP A 114 8.71 12.52 7.04
C ASP A 114 8.18 13.90 7.50
N ASP A 115 8.66 15.00 6.91
CA ASP A 115 8.23 16.36 7.27
C ASP A 115 6.89 16.75 6.60
N SER A 116 6.37 15.93 5.68
CA SER A 116 5.12 16.23 4.97
C SER A 116 3.91 15.56 5.60
N GLU A 117 2.87 16.35 5.88
CA GLU A 117 1.57 15.84 6.37
C GLU A 117 0.67 15.28 5.26
N ILE A 118 1.08 15.36 3.99
CA ILE A 118 0.28 14.87 2.85
C ILE A 118 -0.06 13.37 2.98
N PRO A 119 0.90 12.47 3.24
CA PRO A 119 0.63 11.04 3.34
C PRO A 119 -0.33 10.73 4.50
N ARG A 120 -0.12 11.38 5.66
CA ARG A 120 -0.99 11.21 6.84
C ARG A 120 -2.41 11.72 6.59
N THR A 121 -2.55 12.85 5.89
CA THR A 121 -3.85 13.41 5.52
C THR A 121 -4.62 12.46 4.62
N ILE A 122 -3.97 11.90 3.61
CA ILE A 122 -4.58 10.91 2.71
C ILE A 122 -4.93 9.64 3.49
N ALA A 123 -4.01 9.12 4.30
CA ALA A 123 -4.23 7.93 5.10
C ALA A 123 -5.43 8.07 6.04
N GLY A 124 -5.58 9.23 6.70
CA GLY A 124 -6.72 9.53 7.57
C GLY A 124 -8.05 9.52 6.81
N ARG A 125 -8.11 10.19 5.65
CA ARG A 125 -9.32 10.22 4.80
C ARG A 125 -9.75 8.83 4.35
N ILE A 126 -8.79 7.99 3.94
CA ILE A 126 -9.06 6.61 3.52
C ILE A 126 -9.50 5.76 4.73
N SER A 127 -8.79 5.88 5.85
CA SER A 127 -9.12 5.19 7.11
C SER A 127 -10.56 5.48 7.55
N ASP A 128 -10.96 6.76 7.53
CA ASP A 128 -12.31 7.16 7.92
C ASP A 128 -13.34 6.62 6.92
N ALA A 129 -13.09 6.72 5.62
CA ALA A 129 -13.99 6.18 4.60
C ALA A 129 -14.21 4.67 4.75
N ILE A 130 -13.15 3.89 5.06
CA ILE A 130 -13.26 2.45 5.33
C ILE A 130 -14.13 2.20 6.57
N LYS A 131 -13.86 2.90 7.69
CA LYS A 131 -14.55 2.67 8.98
C LYS A 131 -16.05 2.98 8.92
N TYR A 132 -16.43 3.97 8.12
CA TYR A 132 -17.82 4.42 8.01
C TYR A 132 -18.46 3.98 6.68
N PHE A 133 -17.91 2.99 5.99
CA PHE A 133 -18.53 2.44 4.79
C PHE A 133 -19.79 1.62 5.15
N PRO A 134 -20.91 1.73 4.42
CA PRO A 134 -21.15 2.51 3.19
C PRO A 134 -21.77 3.91 3.42
N GLU A 135 -21.75 4.47 4.64
CA GLU A 135 -22.38 5.77 4.94
C GLU A 135 -21.81 6.94 4.13
N CYS A 136 -20.59 6.80 3.61
CA CYS A 136 -19.92 7.79 2.76
C CYS A 136 -20.20 7.66 1.26
N VAL A 137 -21.04 6.70 0.85
CA VAL A 137 -21.44 6.50 -0.55
C VAL A 137 -22.56 7.51 -0.89
N ASP A 138 -22.26 8.39 -1.85
CA ASP A 138 -23.18 9.37 -2.42
C ASP A 138 -23.38 9.13 -3.93
N ASP A 139 -24.33 9.82 -4.56
CA ASP A 139 -24.57 9.67 -6.01
C ASP A 139 -23.30 9.90 -6.84
N ALA A 140 -22.45 10.83 -6.40
CA ALA A 140 -21.17 11.09 -7.05
C ALA A 140 -20.16 9.94 -6.88
N PHE A 141 -20.33 9.07 -5.88
CA PHE A 141 -19.45 7.93 -5.61
C PHE A 141 -19.76 6.84 -6.62
N GLU A 142 -21.04 6.53 -6.75
CA GLU A 142 -21.56 5.56 -7.72
C GLU A 142 -21.16 5.97 -9.14
N GLU A 143 -21.33 7.24 -9.50
CA GLU A 143 -20.87 7.73 -10.81
C GLU A 143 -19.35 7.59 -11.02
N GLU A 144 -18.54 7.64 -9.96
CA GLU A 144 -17.09 7.46 -10.06
C GLU A 144 -16.70 5.99 -10.17
N LEU A 145 -17.45 5.13 -9.49
CA LEU A 145 -17.33 3.68 -9.56
C LEU A 145 -17.69 3.17 -10.96
N ASP A 146 -18.84 3.58 -11.50
CA ASP A 146 -19.28 3.25 -12.86
C ASP A 146 -18.22 3.62 -13.90
N LYS A 147 -17.70 4.85 -13.84
CA LYS A 147 -16.64 5.32 -14.75
C LYS A 147 -15.36 4.47 -14.61
N LEU A 148 -15.02 4.04 -13.40
CA LEU A 148 -13.84 3.20 -13.16
C LEU A 148 -14.03 1.80 -13.76
N GLU A 149 -15.21 1.20 -13.54
CA GLU A 149 -15.57 -0.10 -14.10
C GLU A 149 -15.62 -0.09 -15.62
N GLU A 150 -16.18 0.97 -16.24
CA GLU A 150 -16.16 1.18 -17.68
C GLU A 150 -14.73 1.21 -18.22
N ILE A 151 -13.85 2.02 -17.62
CA ILE A 151 -12.44 2.14 -18.02
C ILE A 151 -11.72 0.79 -17.88
N LYS A 152 -11.95 0.05 -16.79
CA LYS A 152 -11.37 -1.29 -16.58
C LYS A 152 -11.91 -2.28 -17.62
N GLY A 153 -13.22 -2.23 -17.91
CA GLY A 153 -13.89 -3.04 -18.93
C GLY A 153 -13.35 -2.80 -20.33
N GLU A 154 -13.13 -1.54 -20.71
CA GLU A 154 -12.52 -1.17 -22.00
C GLU A 154 -11.06 -1.60 -22.09
N LYS A 155 -10.27 -1.39 -21.03
CA LYS A 155 -8.88 -1.87 -20.95
C LYS A 155 -8.82 -3.39 -21.11
N LYS A 156 -9.72 -4.11 -20.45
CA LYS A 156 -9.86 -5.57 -20.57
C LYS A 156 -10.16 -5.94 -22.03
N LYS A 157 -11.21 -5.38 -22.65
CA LYS A 157 -11.54 -5.62 -24.06
C LYS A 157 -10.38 -5.32 -25.01
N ARG A 158 -9.63 -4.23 -24.81
CA ARG A 158 -8.47 -3.87 -25.66
C ARG A 158 -7.30 -4.85 -25.52
N SER A 159 -7.15 -5.50 -24.35
CA SER A 159 -6.12 -6.52 -24.11
C SER A 159 -6.51 -7.90 -24.63
N GLU A 160 -7.80 -8.15 -24.84
CA GLU A 160 -8.28 -9.39 -25.44
C GLU A 160 -7.88 -9.43 -26.92
N ARG A 161 -7.32 -10.58 -27.32
CA ARG A 161 -6.96 -10.85 -28.71
C ARG A 161 -7.73 -12.07 -29.16
N TYR A 162 -8.09 -12.08 -30.43
CA TYR A 162 -8.87 -13.16 -31.03
C TYR A 162 -8.08 -13.76 -32.20
N CYS A 163 -8.26 -15.06 -32.42
CA CYS A 163 -7.64 -15.76 -33.53
C CYS A 163 -8.24 -15.24 -34.85
N PRO A 164 -7.42 -14.79 -35.82
CA PRO A 164 -7.93 -14.24 -37.07
C PRO A 164 -8.55 -15.30 -37.99
N TYR A 165 -8.34 -16.59 -37.70
CA TYR A 165 -8.82 -17.69 -38.54
C TYR A 165 -10.15 -18.27 -38.08
N CYS A 166 -10.37 -18.40 -36.77
CA CYS A 166 -11.59 -19.00 -36.21
C CYS A 166 -12.39 -18.08 -35.28
N GLY A 167 -11.89 -16.87 -34.99
CA GLY A 167 -12.54 -15.92 -34.08
C GLY A 167 -12.44 -16.27 -32.59
N GLU A 168 -11.77 -17.37 -32.22
CA GLU A 168 -11.66 -17.80 -30.83
C GLU A 168 -10.73 -16.90 -30.01
N LYS A 169 -11.06 -16.67 -28.73
CA LYS A 169 -10.23 -15.83 -27.84
C LYS A 169 -8.87 -16.48 -27.60
N LEU A 170 -7.80 -15.70 -27.77
CA LEU A 170 -6.44 -16.14 -27.48
C LEU A 170 -6.17 -16.08 -25.99
N VAL A 171 -5.71 -17.20 -25.44
CA VAL A 171 -5.33 -17.30 -24.03
C VAL A 171 -3.85 -16.94 -23.88
N GLY A 172 -3.57 -15.84 -23.16
CA GLY A 172 -2.21 -15.37 -22.86
C GLY A 172 -1.70 -14.28 -23.81
N ALA A 173 -0.98 -13.31 -23.26
CA ALA A 173 -0.43 -12.15 -23.99
C ALA A 173 0.66 -12.51 -25.02
N GLY A 174 1.19 -13.74 -24.98
CA GLY A 174 2.22 -14.25 -25.90
C GLY A 174 1.80 -15.45 -26.75
N ALA A 175 0.50 -15.75 -26.86
CA ALA A 175 0.01 -16.91 -27.62
C ALA A 175 0.54 -16.92 -29.07
N ARG A 176 1.32 -17.95 -29.42
CA ARG A 176 1.87 -18.16 -30.77
C ARG A 176 0.97 -19.05 -31.65
N PHE A 177 0.05 -19.76 -31.02
CA PHE A 177 -0.91 -20.66 -31.67
C PHE A 177 -2.28 -20.51 -31.00
N CYS A 178 -3.34 -20.68 -31.78
CA CYS A 178 -4.71 -20.76 -31.27
C CYS A 178 -4.91 -22.11 -30.57
N GLY A 179 -5.37 -22.08 -29.32
CA GLY A 179 -5.68 -23.30 -28.56
C GLY A 179 -6.89 -24.10 -29.09
N TYR A 180 -7.73 -23.49 -29.94
CA TYR A 180 -8.92 -24.14 -30.50
C TYR A 180 -8.68 -24.71 -31.90
N CYS A 181 -8.26 -23.89 -32.86
CA CYS A 181 -8.08 -24.33 -34.25
C CYS A 181 -6.63 -24.72 -34.59
N GLY A 182 -5.67 -24.51 -33.68
CA GLY A 182 -4.26 -24.84 -33.90
C GLY A 182 -3.50 -23.87 -34.82
N SER A 183 -4.17 -22.89 -35.42
CA SER A 183 -3.52 -21.92 -36.32
C SER A 183 -2.47 -21.09 -35.60
N LYS A 184 -1.35 -20.82 -36.28
CA LYS A 184 -0.30 -19.92 -35.80
C LYS A 184 -0.78 -18.46 -35.83
N ILE A 185 -0.58 -17.73 -34.73
CA ILE A 185 -0.97 -16.32 -34.55
C ILE A 185 0.19 -15.39 -34.89
#